data_AF-A0A8T4ZSH2-F1
#
_entry.id   AF-A0A8T4ZSH2-F1
#
_cell.length_a   1.000
_cell.length_b   1.000
_cell.length_c   1.000
_cell.angle_alpha   90.00
_cell.angle_beta   90.00
_cell.angle_gamma   90.00
#
_symmetry.space_group_name_H-M   'P 1'
#
loop_
_entity.id
_entity.type
_entity.pdbx_description
1 polymer ?
#
loop_
_entity_poly.entity_id
_entity_poly.type
_entity_poly.pdbx_seq_one_letter_code
_entity_poly.pdbx_strand_id
1 'polypeptide(L)'
;MFRVRVNKIESIRDLDGNLGKRIELLEDRDIPQFAIRPQTEEAKVVQDVMQALQQQFPMFPGRGQLAVPKIILFLTEQEYESLGIQFDVNQIYDIVLENQVIKFRKTA
;
A
#
# COMPACT_ATOMS: atom_id res chain seq x y z
N MET A 1 -8.26 7.96 -10.70
CA MET A 1 -8.53 6.67 -10.05
C MET A 1 -7.20 6.07 -9.61
N PHE A 2 -7.13 5.49 -8.42
CA PHE A 2 -5.94 4.77 -7.95
C PHE A 2 -6.37 3.49 -7.22
N ARG A 3 -5.47 2.52 -7.13
CA ARG A 3 -5.72 1.26 -6.42
C ARG A 3 -5.18 1.31 -5.01
N VAL A 4 -5.91 0.69 -4.10
CA VAL A 4 -5.45 0.45 -2.74
C VAL A 4 -5.65 -1.00 -2.37
N ARG A 5 -4.75 -1.53 -1.55
CA ARG A 5 -4.85 -2.85 -0.94
C ARG A 5 -5.13 -2.70 0.55
N VAL A 6 -6.06 -3.48 1.07
CA VAL A 6 -6.29 -3.58 2.52
C VAL A 6 -5.08 -4.26 3.15
N ASN A 7 -4.36 -3.54 4.00
CA ASN A 7 -3.18 -4.07 4.70
C ASN A 7 -3.55 -4.60 6.09
N LYS A 8 -4.39 -3.86 6.81
CA LYS A 8 -4.72 -4.18 8.19
C LYS A 8 -6.14 -3.76 8.54
N ILE A 9 -6.82 -4.60 9.32
CA ILE A 9 -8.08 -4.30 9.98
C ILE A 9 -7.89 -4.61 11.46
N GLU A 10 -8.07 -3.62 12.33
CA GLU A 10 -7.91 -3.76 13.78
C GLU A 10 -9.15 -3.29 14.51
N SER A 11 -9.49 -3.93 15.62
CA SER A 11 -10.45 -3.38 16.57
C SER A 11 -9.78 -2.29 17.41
N ILE A 12 -10.47 -1.17 17.57
CA ILE A 12 -10.04 -0.04 18.39
C ILE A 12 -11.11 0.32 19.41
N ARG A 13 -10.74 1.10 20.42
CA ARG A 13 -11.68 1.73 21.35
C ARG A 13 -11.53 3.23 21.30
N ASP A 14 -12.65 3.94 21.33
CA ASP A 14 -12.65 5.40 21.51
C ASP A 14 -12.42 5.78 22.99
N LEU A 15 -12.42 7.09 23.27
CA LEU A 15 -12.24 7.62 24.63
C LEU A 15 -13.38 7.22 25.58
N ASP A 16 -14.56 6.93 25.04
CA ASP A 16 -15.75 6.51 25.77
C ASP A 16 -15.80 4.97 25.97
N GLY A 17 -14.84 4.24 25.39
CA GLY A 17 -14.69 2.79 25.49
C GLY A 17 -15.48 1.98 24.45
N ASN A 18 -16.19 2.64 23.53
CA ASN A 18 -16.96 1.99 22.48
C ASN A 18 -16.02 1.32 21.48
N LEU A 19 -16.46 0.20 20.92
CA LEU A 19 -15.70 -0.52 19.89
C LEU A 19 -15.82 0.17 18.53
N GLY A 20 -14.73 0.12 17.78
CA GLY A 20 -14.68 0.51 16.38
C GLY A 20 -13.61 -0.26 15.62
N LYS A 21 -13.38 0.14 14.37
CA LYS A 21 -12.39 -0.47 13.48
C LYS A 21 -11.42 0.57 12.92
N ARG A 22 -10.14 0.19 12.87
CA ARG A 22 -9.12 0.87 12.08
C ARG A 22 -8.85 0.05 10.83
N ILE A 23 -9.06 0.65 9.66
CA ILE A 23 -8.78 0.03 8.36
C ILE A 23 -7.64 0.79 7.70
N GLU A 24 -6.56 0.10 7.38
CA GLU A 24 -5.39 0.66 6.70
C GLU A 24 -5.34 0.20 5.25
N LEU A 25 -5.40 1.18 4.34
CA LEU A 25 -5.39 0.98 2.90
C LEU A 25 -4.08 1.54 2.33
N LEU A 26 -3.22 0.65 1.84
CA LEU A 26 -1.96 1.02 1.23
C LEU A 26 -2.13 1.24 -0.26
N GLU A 27 -1.33 2.12 -0.84
CA GLU A 27 -1.32 2.31 -2.29
C GLU A 27 -0.81 1.06 -3.00
N ASP A 28 -1.63 0.53 -3.90
CA ASP A 28 -1.28 -0.59 -4.75
C ASP A 28 -0.74 -0.03 -6.07
N ARG A 29 0.58 0.18 -6.11
CA ARG A 29 1.28 0.63 -7.31
C ARG A 29 2.36 -0.37 -7.70
N ASP A 30 2.38 -0.75 -8.97
CA ASP A 30 3.56 -1.35 -9.57
C ASP A 30 4.64 -0.27 -9.59
N ILE A 31 5.60 -0.33 -8.66
CA ILE A 31 6.76 0.55 -8.73
C ILE A 31 7.53 0.09 -9.97
N PRO A 32 7.62 0.93 -11.04
CA PRO A 32 8.41 0.55 -12.19
C PRO A 32 9.83 0.31 -11.69
N GLN A 33 10.35 -0.89 -11.97
CA GLN A 33 11.76 -1.16 -11.77
C GLN A 33 12.49 -0.21 -12.71
N PHE A 34 12.91 0.96 -12.19
CA PHE A 34 13.82 1.83 -12.89
C PHE A 34 15.09 1.02 -13.07
N ALA A 35 15.23 0.42 -14.26
CA ALA A 35 16.52 0.05 -14.81
C ALA A 35 17.24 1.38 -15.02
N ILE A 36 17.95 1.82 -13.98
CA ILE A 36 18.91 2.90 -14.11
C ILE A 36 19.87 2.39 -15.18
N ARG A 37 19.74 2.94 -16.40
CA ARG A 37 20.69 2.65 -17.48
C ARG A 37 21.89 3.54 -17.20
N PRO A 38 23.04 2.95 -16.87
CA PRO A 38 24.24 3.73 -16.62
C PRO A 38 24.58 4.48 -17.90
N GLN A 39 24.73 5.80 -17.80
CA GLN A 39 25.05 6.65 -18.95
C GLN A 39 26.52 6.52 -19.36
N THR A 40 27.35 5.93 -18.50
CA THR A 40 28.79 5.77 -18.70
C THR A 40 29.22 4.33 -18.40
N GLU A 41 30.31 3.90 -19.03
CA GLU A 41 30.88 2.56 -18.83
C GLU A 41 31.35 2.37 -17.38
N GLU A 42 31.90 3.40 -16.75
CA GLU A 42 32.32 3.32 -15.33
C GLU A 42 31.12 3.11 -14.41
N ALA A 43 29.99 3.75 -14.68
CA ALA A 43 28.77 3.57 -13.90
C ALA A 43 28.17 2.17 -14.08
N LYS A 44 28.36 1.56 -15.26
CA LYS A 44 27.92 0.19 -15.55
C LYS A 44 28.73 -0.83 -14.76
N VAL A 45 30.05 -0.69 -14.71
CA VAL A 45 30.91 -1.56 -13.90
C VAL A 45 30.54 -1.48 -12.41
N VAL A 46 30.30 -0.27 -11.88
CA VAL A 46 29.88 -0.09 -10.49
C VAL A 46 28.51 -0.75 -10.23
N GLN A 47 27.57 -0.62 -11.16
CA GLN A 47 26.25 -1.23 -11.04
C GLN A 47 26.32 -2.77 -11.07
N ASP A 48 27.13 -3.35 -11.96
CA ASP A 48 27.31 -4.80 -12.08
C ASP A 48 27.98 -5.37 -10.83
N VAL A 49 28.98 -4.68 -10.26
CA VAL A 49 29.62 -5.05 -8.99
C VAL A 49 28.62 -5.00 -7.84
N MET A 50 27.80 -3.94 -7.75
CA MET A 50 26.75 -3.84 -6.73
C MET A 50 25.69 -4.95 -6.87
N GLN A 51 25.29 -5.31 -8.09
CA GLN A 51 24.37 -6.43 -8.33
C GLN A 51 24.98 -7.78 -7.95
N ALA A 52 26.23 -8.04 -8.31
CA ALA A 52 26.94 -9.26 -7.93
C ALA A 52 27.08 -9.40 -6.39
N LEU A 53 27.36 -8.30 -5.70
CA LEU A 53 27.40 -8.27 -4.23
C LEU A 53 26.03 -8.53 -3.60
N GLN A 54 24.94 -8.00 -4.17
CA GLN A 54 23.59 -8.29 -3.70
C GLN A 54 23.19 -9.76 -3.90
N GLN A 55 23.67 -10.43 -4.96
CA GLN A 55 23.44 -11.86 -5.17
C GLN A 55 24.17 -12.74 -4.14
N GLN A 56 25.31 -12.30 -3.63
CA GLN A 56 26.08 -13.03 -2.62
C GLN A 56 25.53 -12.85 -1.19
N PHE A 57 24.79 -11.77 -0.93
CA PHE A 57 24.22 -11.47 0.39
C PHE A 57 22.70 -11.23 0.30
N PRO A 58 21.86 -12.29 0.35
CA PRO A 58 20.40 -12.19 0.24
C PRO A 58 19.70 -11.50 1.42
N MET A 59 20.46 -11.00 2.41
CA MET A 59 19.94 -10.31 3.60
C MET A 59 19.62 -8.83 3.35
N PHE A 60 19.97 -8.27 2.18
CA PHE A 60 19.53 -6.93 1.80
C PHE A 60 18.16 -7.02 1.13
N PRO A 61 17.09 -6.49 1.74
CA PRO A 61 15.80 -6.43 1.08
C PRO A 61 15.96 -5.55 -0.17
N GLY A 62 15.99 -6.19 -1.34
CA GLY A 62 15.97 -5.51 -2.62
C GLY A 62 14.81 -4.53 -2.62
N ARG A 63 15.12 -3.23 -2.81
CA ARG A 63 14.20 -2.08 -2.89
C ARG A 63 12.82 -2.42 -2.30
N GLY A 64 12.73 -2.40 -0.97
CA GLY A 64 11.50 -2.72 -0.26
C GLY A 64 10.32 -2.03 -0.93
N GLN A 65 9.27 -2.79 -1.24
CA GLN A 65 7.99 -2.23 -1.63
C GLN A 65 7.63 -1.20 -0.57
N LEU A 66 7.75 0.08 -0.90
CA LEU A 66 7.38 1.16 0.01
C LEU A 66 5.86 1.04 0.19
N ALA A 67 5.45 0.42 1.28
CA ALA A 67 4.09 0.39 1.76
C ALA A 67 3.71 1.82 2.16
N VAL A 68 3.08 2.56 1.24
CA VAL A 68 2.64 3.94 1.49
C VAL A 68 1.17 3.91 1.90
N PRO A 69 0.84 4.25 3.16
CA PRO A 69 -0.55 4.41 3.57
C PRO A 69 -1.21 5.50 2.72
N LYS A 70 -2.29 5.13 2.04
CA LYS A 70 -3.03 6.03 1.16
C LYS A 70 -4.28 6.58 1.85
N ILE A 71 -4.97 5.71 2.60
CA ILE A 71 -6.17 6.03 3.37
C ILE A 71 -6.13 5.21 4.67
N ILE A 72 -6.40 5.85 5.80
CA ILE A 72 -6.64 5.15 7.07
C ILE A 72 -8.00 5.61 7.58
N LEU A 73 -8.90 4.65 7.80
CA LEU A 73 -10.23 4.91 8.32
C LEU A 73 -10.28 4.49 9.78
N PHE A 74 -10.83 5.34 10.62
CA PHE A 74 -11.20 5.04 12.01
C PHE A 74 -12.70 5.19 12.07
N LEU A 75 -13.41 4.08 12.20
CA LEU A 75 -14.87 4.03 12.12
C LEU A 75 -15.41 3.39 13.39
N THR A 76 -16.50 3.94 13.91
CA THR A 76 -17.38 3.19 14.82
C THR A 76 -17.95 1.98 14.12
N GLU A 77 -18.48 1.01 14.87
CA GLU A 77 -19.17 -0.15 14.27
C GLU A 77 -20.35 0.30 13.37
N GLN A 78 -21.12 1.31 13.80
CA GLN A 78 -22.25 1.85 13.02
C GLN A 78 -21.81 2.50 11.71
N GLU A 79 -20.72 3.28 11.71
CA GLU A 79 -20.18 3.88 10.49
C GLU A 79 -19.63 2.82 9.54
N TYR A 80 -19.00 1.77 10.07
CA TYR A 80 -18.52 0.64 9.28
C TYR A 80 -19.67 -0.10 8.57
N GLU A 81 -20.76 -0.37 9.30
CA GLU A 81 -21.98 -0.95 8.73
C GLU A 81 -22.61 -0.03 7.68
N SER A 82 -22.69 1.28 7.97
CA SER A 82 -23.27 2.28 7.05
C SER A 82 -22.45 2.49 5.79
N LEU A 83 -21.13 2.32 5.88
CA LEU A 83 -20.23 2.35 4.72
C LEU A 83 -20.56 1.22 3.73
N GLY A 84 -21.11 0.10 4.21
CA GLY A 84 -21.62 -0.99 3.37
C GLY A 84 -20.53 -1.77 2.62
N ILE A 85 -19.27 -1.64 3.03
CA ILE A 85 -18.13 -2.34 2.44
C ILE A 85 -17.60 -3.36 3.45
N GLN A 86 -17.52 -4.62 3.03
CA GLN A 86 -16.84 -5.66 3.80
C GLN A 86 -15.37 -5.70 3.38
N PHE A 87 -14.51 -5.01 4.13
CA PHE A 87 -13.07 -5.08 3.89
C PHE A 87 -12.53 -6.45 4.32
N ASP A 88 -11.63 -6.99 3.49
CA ASP A 88 -10.83 -8.18 3.79
C ASP A 88 -9.35 -7.87 3.49
N VAL A 89 -8.43 -8.44 4.26
CA VAL A 89 -7.00 -8.24 4.11
C VAL A 89 -6.55 -8.76 2.75
N ASN A 90 -5.61 -8.03 2.11
CA ASN A 90 -5.15 -8.25 0.75
C ASN A 90 -6.16 -7.95 -0.37
N GLN A 91 -7.40 -7.62 -0.05
CA GLN A 91 -8.38 -7.22 -1.06
C GLN A 91 -8.00 -5.86 -1.67
N ILE A 92 -8.19 -5.74 -3.00
CA ILE A 92 -7.87 -4.53 -3.76
C ILE A 92 -9.16 -3.79 -4.12
N TYR A 93 -9.09 -2.46 -4.01
CA TYR A 93 -10.16 -1.55 -4.35
C TYR A 93 -9.66 -0.45 -5.28
N ASP A 94 -10.43 -0.15 -6.31
CA ASP A 94 -10.28 1.07 -7.11
C ASP A 94 -10.98 2.23 -6.40
N ILE A 95 -10.24 3.31 -6.14
CA ILE A 95 -10.73 4.52 -5.50
C ILE A 95 -10.90 5.63 -6.54
N VAL A 96 -12.09 6.23 -6.54
CA VAL A 96 -12.42 7.42 -7.34
C VAL A 96 -12.70 8.58 -6.40
N LEU A 97 -11.94 9.67 -6.56
CA LEU A 97 -12.18 10.95 -5.89
C LEU A 97 -12.84 11.88 -6.91
N GLU A 98 -14.11 12.23 -6.69
CA GLU A 98 -14.88 13.02 -7.63
C GLU A 98 -15.98 13.79 -6.89
N ASN A 99 -16.17 15.08 -7.19
CA ASN A 99 -17.25 15.90 -6.63
C ASN A 99 -17.30 15.86 -5.09
N GLN A 100 -16.14 15.89 -4.43
CA GLN A 100 -15.99 15.79 -2.96
C GLN A 100 -16.44 14.43 -2.37
N VAL A 101 -16.58 13.39 -3.21
CA VAL A 101 -16.94 12.02 -2.80
C VAL A 101 -15.77 11.07 -3.04
N ILE A 102 -15.55 10.17 -2.08
CA ILE A 102 -14.62 9.03 -2.19
C ILE A 102 -15.45 7.79 -2.50
N LYS A 103 -15.34 7.26 -3.73
CA LYS A 103 -16.07 6.06 -4.15
C LYS A 103 -15.13 4.86 -4.17
N PHE A 104 -15.50 3.80 -3.47
CA PHE A 104 -14.82 2.52 -3.49
C PHE A 104 -15.47 1.60 -4.54
N ARG A 105 -14.66 0.97 -5.37
CA ARG A 105 -15.10 -0.07 -6.30
C ARG A 105 -14.25 -1.30 -6.07
N LYS A 106 -14.90 -2.44 -5.79
CA LYS A 106 -14.19 -3.72 -5.66
C LYS A 106 -13.62 -4.08 -7.02
N THR A 107 -12.31 -4.28 -7.09
CA THR A 107 -11.68 -4.91 -8.26
C THR A 107 -11.95 -6.42 -8.13
N ALA A 108 -12.34 -7.06 -9.24
CA ALA A 108 -12.87 -8.44 -9.30
C ALA A 108 -12.08 -9.44 -8.45
#